data_AF-M4VTT8-F1
#
_entry.id   AF-M4VTT8-F1
#
_cell.length_a   1.000
_cell.length_b   1.000
_cell.length_c   1.000
_cell.angle_alpha   90.00
_cell.angle_beta   90.00
_cell.angle_gamma   90.00
#
_symmetry.space_group_name_H-M   'P 1'
#
loop_
_entity.id
_entity.type
_entity.pdbx_description
1 polymer ?
#
loop_
_entity_poly.entity_id
_entity_poly.type
_entity_poly.pdbx_seq_one_letter_code
_entity_poly.pdbx_strand_id
1 'polypeptide(L)'
;MFKFYGWFLNSQVVSNSGLRLLLLFRYRVETNPHLQAKKVLQFSRRDLGFSTGLSYNSVQAGLKQLNELRLIQLDPLDKGSKQWLRLTEPTEYNWEVIQARLGFNFKPLDTDKT
;
A
#
# COMPACT_ATOMS: atom_id res chain seq x y z
N MET A 1 8.27 1.99 -18.65
CA MET A 1 7.34 0.86 -18.78
C MET A 1 7.01 0.35 -17.38
N PHE A 2 5.79 0.56 -16.88
CA PHE A 2 5.38 0.03 -15.57
C PHE A 2 5.29 -1.49 -15.68
N LYS A 3 6.15 -2.23 -14.96
CA LYS A 3 5.94 -3.67 -14.77
C LYS A 3 4.72 -3.83 -13.87
N PHE A 4 3.65 -4.42 -14.39
CA PHE A 4 2.49 -4.81 -13.58
C PHE A 4 2.87 -6.03 -12.76
N TYR A 5 2.98 -5.84 -11.45
CA TYR A 5 3.24 -6.93 -10.53
C TYR A 5 1.91 -7.39 -9.92
N GLY A 6 1.27 -8.41 -10.49
CA GLY A 6 -0.06 -8.88 -10.06
C GLY A 6 -0.14 -9.44 -8.63
N TRP A 7 0.96 -9.48 -7.88
CA TRP A 7 1.01 -10.03 -6.52
C TRP A 7 0.10 -9.29 -5.53
N PHE A 8 -0.22 -8.02 -5.75
CA PHE A 8 -1.10 -7.27 -4.85
C PHE A 8 -2.57 -7.72 -4.94
N LEU A 9 -2.92 -8.51 -5.97
CA LEU A 9 -4.22 -9.17 -6.07
C LEU A 9 -4.30 -10.44 -5.22
N ASN A 10 -3.16 -10.96 -4.74
CA ASN A 10 -3.14 -12.09 -3.83
C ASN A 10 -3.53 -11.62 -2.41
N SER A 11 -4.66 -12.14 -1.90
CA SER A 11 -5.19 -11.82 -0.58
C SER A 11 -4.25 -12.18 0.59
N GLN A 12 -3.32 -13.11 0.36
CA GLN A 12 -2.26 -13.47 1.31
C GLN A 12 -1.20 -12.35 1.43
N VAL A 13 -1.02 -11.54 0.39
CA VAL A 13 -0.08 -10.41 0.40
C VAL A 13 -0.77 -9.14 0.85
N VAL A 14 -1.88 -8.78 0.20
CA VAL A 14 -2.68 -7.59 0.50
C VAL A 14 -4.10 -8.04 0.85
N SER A 15 -4.58 -7.71 2.05
CA SER A 15 -5.93 -8.08 2.47
C SER A 15 -6.99 -7.41 1.61
N ASN A 16 -8.22 -7.92 1.59
CA ASN A 16 -9.32 -7.29 0.85
C ASN A 16 -9.55 -5.82 1.25
N SER A 17 -9.40 -5.49 2.54
CA SER A 17 -9.48 -4.12 3.04
C SER A 17 -8.35 -3.26 2.49
N GLY A 18 -7.10 -3.77 2.54
CA GLY A 18 -5.94 -3.10 1.95
C GLY A 18 -6.07 -2.89 0.46
N LEU A 19 -6.58 -3.90 -0.27
CA LEU A 19 -6.77 -3.84 -1.72
C LEU A 19 -7.80 -2.76 -2.09
N ARG A 20 -8.95 -2.71 -1.41
CA ARG A 20 -9.97 -1.67 -1.63
C ARG A 20 -9.41 -0.27 -1.42
N LEU A 21 -8.64 -0.06 -0.35
CA LEU A 21 -8.00 1.23 -0.07
C LEU A 21 -6.95 1.57 -1.14
N LEU A 22 -6.10 0.62 -1.52
CA LEU A 22 -5.07 0.82 -2.54
C LEU A 22 -5.67 1.21 -3.89
N LEU A 23 -6.72 0.51 -4.33
CA LEU A 23 -7.43 0.80 -5.56
C LEU A 23 -8.09 2.18 -5.52
N LEU A 24 -8.72 2.55 -4.39
CA LEU A 24 -9.29 3.88 -4.21
C LEU A 24 -8.22 4.98 -4.32
N PHE A 25 -7.06 4.79 -3.70
CA PHE A 25 -5.97 5.76 -3.78
C PHE A 25 -5.39 5.88 -5.18
N ARG A 26 -5.14 4.75 -5.84
CA ARG A 26 -4.67 4.73 -7.23
C ARG A 26 -5.66 5.43 -8.15
N TYR A 27 -6.94 5.10 -8.04
CA TYR A 27 -8.00 5.76 -8.80
C TYR A 27 -7.96 7.28 -8.61
N ARG A 28 -7.94 7.78 -7.36
CA ARG A 28 -7.90 9.23 -7.09
C ARG A 28 -6.67 9.93 -7.66
N VAL A 29 -5.50 9.29 -7.63
CA VAL A 29 -4.28 9.83 -8.22
C VAL A 29 -4.37 9.80 -9.75
N GLU A 30 -4.72 8.66 -10.33
CA GLU A 30 -4.77 8.45 -11.79
C GLU A 30 -5.84 9.32 -12.46
N THR A 31 -6.94 9.63 -11.80
CA THR A 31 -7.99 10.51 -12.37
C THR A 31 -7.74 12.00 -12.15
N ASN A 32 -6.66 12.41 -11.46
CA ASN A 32 -6.37 13.82 -11.19
C ASN A 32 -4.93 14.19 -11.59
N PRO A 33 -4.72 14.94 -12.68
CA PRO A 33 -3.38 15.30 -13.18
C PRO A 33 -2.48 15.98 -12.15
N HIS A 34 -3.04 16.81 -11.26
CA HIS A 34 -2.27 17.49 -10.22
C HIS A 34 -1.76 16.52 -9.14
N LEU A 35 -2.53 15.46 -8.86
CA LEU A 35 -2.17 14.43 -7.90
C LEU A 35 -1.25 13.38 -8.54
N GLN A 36 -1.31 13.14 -9.85
CA GLN A 36 -0.35 12.27 -10.55
C GLN A 36 1.10 12.76 -10.40
N ALA A 37 1.31 14.08 -10.50
CA ALA A 37 2.64 14.67 -10.38
C ALA A 37 3.24 14.52 -8.98
N LYS A 38 2.40 14.58 -7.94
CA LYS A 38 2.85 14.55 -6.53
C LYS A 38 2.70 13.19 -5.86
N LYS A 39 1.78 12.35 -6.36
CA LYS A 39 1.34 11.08 -5.78
C LYS A 39 0.91 11.20 -4.31
N VAL A 40 0.51 12.39 -3.88
CA VAL A 40 0.12 12.70 -2.49
C VAL A 40 -1.38 12.91 -2.42
N LEU A 41 -2.02 12.33 -1.41
CA LEU A 41 -3.46 12.43 -1.16
C LEU A 41 -3.72 12.84 0.29
N GLN A 42 -4.75 13.64 0.50
CA GLN A 42 -5.31 13.90 1.83
C GLN A 42 -6.62 13.11 1.99
N PHE A 43 -6.86 12.54 3.17
CA PHE A 43 -8.08 11.79 3.47
C PHE A 43 -8.47 11.89 4.94
N SER A 44 -9.73 11.62 5.28
CA SER A 44 -10.12 11.25 6.64
C SER A 44 -10.50 9.76 6.67
N ARG A 45 -10.29 9.08 7.81
CA ARG A 45 -10.68 7.67 7.95
C ARG A 45 -12.18 7.45 7.76
N ARG A 46 -12.99 8.44 8.14
CA ARG A 46 -14.45 8.44 7.92
C ARG A 46 -14.77 8.42 6.43
N ASP A 47 -14.15 9.28 5.64
CA ASP A 47 -14.38 9.35 4.19
C ASP A 47 -13.93 8.07 3.49
N LEU A 48 -12.85 7.44 3.97
CA LEU A 48 -12.42 6.14 3.48
C LEU A 48 -13.45 5.06 3.78
N GLY A 49 -13.97 5.00 5.02
CA GLY A 49 -15.04 4.07 5.39
C GLY A 49 -16.27 4.23 4.50
N PHE A 50 -16.71 5.48 4.28
CA PHE A 50 -17.84 5.79 3.39
C PHE A 50 -17.58 5.36 1.94
N SER A 51 -16.40 5.69 1.39
CA SER A 51 -16.06 5.41 -0.02
C SER A 51 -15.86 3.92 -0.30
N THR A 52 -15.49 3.12 0.71
CA THR A 52 -15.12 1.69 0.53
C THR A 52 -16.10 0.71 1.18
N GLY A 53 -17.06 1.21 1.94
CA GLY A 53 -17.96 0.40 2.79
C GLY A 53 -17.23 -0.33 3.92
N LEU A 54 -16.01 0.08 4.27
CA LEU A 54 -15.22 -0.57 5.31
C LEU A 54 -15.54 0.01 6.70
N SER A 55 -15.51 -0.84 7.72
CA SER A 55 -15.54 -0.38 9.11
C SER A 55 -14.29 0.44 9.44
N TYR A 56 -14.37 1.30 10.47
CA TYR A 56 -13.22 2.08 10.92
C TYR A 56 -11.99 1.21 11.24
N ASN A 57 -12.19 0.06 11.90
CA ASN A 57 -11.13 -0.89 12.23
C ASN A 57 -10.52 -1.53 10.98
N SER A 58 -11.35 -1.87 9.99
CA SER A 58 -10.89 -2.40 8.71
C SER A 58 -10.08 -1.37 7.91
N VAL A 59 -10.48 -0.10 7.94
CA VAL A 59 -9.71 1.01 7.36
C VAL A 59 -8.36 1.13 8.05
N GLN A 60 -8.32 1.15 9.39
CA GLN A 60 -7.09 1.26 10.16
C GLN A 60 -6.13 0.09 9.90
N ALA A 61 -6.65 -1.15 9.90
CA ALA A 61 -5.85 -2.34 9.60
C ALA A 61 -5.32 -2.31 8.16
N GLY A 62 -6.14 -1.91 7.19
CA GLY A 62 -5.73 -1.77 5.80
C GLY A 62 -4.63 -0.71 5.61
N LEU A 63 -4.79 0.48 6.21
CA LEU A 63 -3.76 1.54 6.17
C LEU A 63 -2.43 1.06 6.77
N LYS A 64 -2.49 0.38 7.92
CA LYS A 64 -1.30 -0.19 8.57
C LYS A 64 -0.61 -1.21 7.64
N GLN A 65 -1.36 -2.14 7.06
CA GLN A 65 -0.82 -3.15 6.15
C GLN A 65 -0.18 -2.52 4.91
N LEU A 66 -0.85 -1.55 4.28
CA LEU A 66 -0.30 -0.88 3.10
C LEU A 66 0.99 -0.11 3.42
N ASN A 67 1.08 0.49 4.61
CA ASN A 67 2.29 1.19 5.06
C ASN A 67 3.44 0.21 5.39
N GLU A 68 3.14 -0.95 6.00
CA GLU A 68 4.13 -2.04 6.24
C GLU A 68 4.74 -2.58 4.94
N LEU A 69 3.90 -2.77 3.92
CA LEU A 69 4.32 -3.18 2.58
C LEU A 69 5.00 -2.04 1.80
N ARG A 70 5.05 -0.83 2.37
CA ARG A 70 5.49 0.41 1.70
C ARG A 70 4.82 0.62 0.36
N LEU A 71 3.52 0.30 0.25
CA LEU A 71 2.68 0.66 -0.89
C LEU A 71 2.13 2.08 -0.79
N ILE A 72 2.05 2.56 0.44
CA ILE A 72 1.80 3.95 0.79
C ILE A 72 2.81 4.36 1.85
N GLN A 73 3.01 5.67 1.98
CA GLN A 73 3.72 6.28 3.10
C GLN A 73 2.77 7.25 3.79
N LEU A 74 2.45 6.99 5.05
CA LEU A 74 1.66 7.90 5.89
C LEU A 74 2.57 8.97 6.48
N ASP A 75 2.08 10.21 6.57
CA ASP A 75 2.80 11.26 7.30
C ASP A 75 2.75 10.97 8.82
N PRO A 76 3.89 10.73 9.47
CA PRO A 76 3.94 10.38 10.90
C PRO A 76 3.61 11.55 11.81
N LEU A 77 3.70 12.79 11.31
CA LEU A 77 3.42 14.00 12.08
C LEU A 77 1.94 14.40 12.03
N ASP A 78 1.15 13.71 11.23
CA ASP A 78 -0.23 14.10 10.98
C ASP A 78 -1.17 13.65 12.11
N LYS A 79 -1.37 14.56 13.06
CA LYS A 79 -2.26 14.42 14.23
C LYS A 79 -3.66 15.00 13.98
N GLY A 80 -3.91 15.52 12.77
CA GLY A 80 -5.17 16.17 12.41
C GLY A 80 -6.32 15.20 12.14
N SER A 81 -7.52 15.76 11.92
CA SER A 81 -8.69 15.01 11.47
C SER A 81 -8.56 14.48 10.04
N LYS A 82 -7.63 15.05 9.28
CA LYS A 82 -7.23 14.63 7.94
C LYS A 82 -5.78 14.15 8.00
N GLN A 83 -5.49 13.08 7.28
CA GLN A 83 -4.17 12.50 7.15
C GLN A 83 -3.66 12.62 5.70
N TRP A 84 -2.38 12.88 5.53
CA TRP A 84 -1.70 12.82 4.25
C TRP A 84 -1.06 11.44 4.03
N LEU A 85 -1.14 10.95 2.79
CA LEU A 85 -0.36 9.82 2.32
C LEU A 85 0.32 10.12 0.99
N ARG A 86 1.39 9.39 0.70
CA ARG A 86 1.99 9.30 -0.63
C ARG A 86 1.88 7.88 -1.17
N LEU A 87 1.49 7.72 -2.43
CA LEU A 87 1.67 6.46 -3.15
C LEU A 87 3.14 6.29 -3.52
N THR A 88 3.70 5.13 -3.21
CA THR A 88 5.12 4.82 -3.43
C THR A 88 5.35 4.13 -4.77
N GLU A 89 6.60 4.16 -5.23
CA GLU A 89 7.02 3.44 -6.42
C GLU A 89 7.42 1.99 -6.11
N PRO A 90 7.39 1.10 -7.13
CA PRO A 90 7.83 -0.28 -6.97
C PRO A 90 9.24 -0.43 -6.38
N THR A 91 10.15 0.51 -6.63
CA THR A 91 11.50 0.49 -6.05
C THR A 91 11.53 0.70 -4.53
N GLU A 92 10.44 1.21 -3.96
CA GLU A 92 10.31 1.54 -2.54
C GLU A 92 9.52 0.50 -1.75
N TYR A 93 8.89 -0.44 -2.45
CA TYR A 93 8.08 -1.50 -1.82
C TYR A 93 8.94 -2.34 -0.88
N ASN A 94 8.30 -2.85 0.17
CA ASN A 94 8.94 -3.77 1.09
C ASN A 94 8.97 -5.18 0.46
N TRP A 95 9.86 -5.38 -0.53
CA TRP A 95 9.95 -6.61 -1.30
C TRP A 95 10.24 -7.83 -0.43
N GLU A 96 11.02 -7.68 0.63
CA GLU A 96 11.30 -8.75 1.60
C GLU A 96 9.99 -9.28 2.21
N VAL A 97 9.13 -8.40 2.73
CA VAL A 97 7.83 -8.79 3.30
C VAL A 97 6.88 -9.33 2.24
N ILE A 98 6.86 -8.72 1.05
CA ILE A 98 6.02 -9.18 -0.08
C ILE A 98 6.41 -10.61 -0.49
N GLN A 99 7.71 -10.88 -0.64
CA GLN A 99 8.23 -12.18 -1.03
C GLN A 99 7.96 -13.23 0.05
N ALA A 100 8.16 -12.89 1.33
CA ALA A 100 7.80 -13.76 2.44
C ALA A 100 6.31 -14.14 2.43
N ARG A 101 5.41 -13.17 2.20
CA ARG A 101 3.96 -13.42 2.10
C ARG A 101 3.56 -14.23 0.86
N LEU A 102 4.35 -14.18 -0.21
CA LEU A 102 4.18 -15.00 -1.40
C LEU A 102 4.73 -16.43 -1.22
N GLY A 103 5.36 -16.74 -0.08
CA GLY A 103 5.98 -18.04 0.18
C GLY A 103 7.36 -18.21 -0.46
N PHE A 104 7.99 -17.12 -0.93
CA PHE A 104 9.38 -17.16 -1.38
C PHE A 104 10.30 -17.10 -0.16
N ASN A 105 10.65 -18.27 0.38
CA ASN A 105 11.75 -18.39 1.33
C ASN A 105 13.06 -18.32 0.56
N PHE A 106 13.80 -17.21 0.68
CA PHE A 106 15.21 -17.22 0.32
C PHE A 106 15.93 -18.13 1.31
N LYS A 107 16.22 -19.36 0.87
CA LYS A 107 17.43 -20.00 1.38
C LYS A 107 18.57 -19.09 0.94
N PRO A 108 19.48 -18.67 1.84
CA PRO A 108 20.76 -18.15 1.39
C PRO A 108 21.27 -19.16 0.36
N LEU A 109 21.67 -18.70 -0.82
CA LEU A 109 22.57 -19.51 -1.64
C LEU A 109 23.71 -19.86 -0.70
N ASP A 110 23.85 -21.15 -0.37
CA ASP A 110 25.09 -21.63 0.22
C ASP A 110 26.18 -21.02 -0.66
N THR A 111 26.92 -20.07 -0.10
CA THR A 111 28.19 -19.67 -0.66
C THR A 111 29.02 -20.93 -0.54
N ASP A 112 28.98 -21.73 -1.60
CA ASP A 112 29.81 -22.92 -1.77
C ASP A 112 31.22 -22.48 -1.40
N LYS A 113 31.66 -23.00 -0.26
CA LYS A 113 33.05 -22.94 0.17
C LYS A 113 33.86 -23.54 -0.98
N THR A 114 34.56 -22.70 -1.71
CA THR A 114 35.73 -23.07 -2.50
C THR A 114 36.89 -22.20 -2.06
#